data_AF-A0A1J5QHI1-F1
#
_entry.id   AF-A0A1J5QHI1-F1
#
_cell.length_a   1.000
_cell.length_b   1.000
_cell.length_c   1.000
_cell.angle_alpha   90.00
_cell.angle_beta   90.00
_cell.angle_gamma   90.00
#
_symmetry.space_group_name_H-M   'P 1'
#
loop_
_entity.id
_entity.type
_entity.pdbx_description
1 polymer ?
#
loop_
_entity_poly.entity_id
_entity_poly.type
_entity_poly.pdbx_seq_one_letter_code
_entity_poly.pdbx_strand_id
1 'polypeptide(L)' 'MGVRHRTLPIEGVQFHPESILTEHGHELLNNFLKAY' A
#
# COMPACT_ATOMS: atom_id res chain seq x y z
N MET A 1 -1.31 -9.62 1.36
CA MET A 1 -2.35 -9.74 0.32
C MET A 1 -2.60 -8.38 -0.29
N GLY A 2 -2.38 -8.23 -1.60
CA GLY A 2 -2.61 -6.99 -2.33
C GLY A 2 -2.75 -7.25 -3.82
N VAL A 3 -3.33 -6.28 -4.53
CA VAL A 3 -3.55 -6.31 -5.97
C VAL A 3 -3.05 -5.01 -6.59
N ARG A 4 -2.57 -5.10 -7.83
CA ARG A 4 -2.15 -3.96 -8.65
C ARG A 4 -2.82 -4.05 -10.01
N HIS A 5 -3.40 -2.94 -10.47
CA HIS A 5 -3.94 -2.86 -11.81
C HIS A 5 -2.80 -2.93 -12.84
N ARG A 6 -2.98 -3.66 -13.95
CA ARG A 6 -1.88 -3.92 -14.89
C ARG A 6 -1.41 -2.70 -15.67
N THR A 7 -2.33 -1.75 -15.91
CA THR A 7 -2.09 -0.61 -16.81
C THR A 7 -2.40 0.75 -16.17
N LEU A 8 -2.97 0.78 -14.96
CA LEU A 8 -3.38 2.01 -14.28
C LEU A 8 -2.59 2.12 -12.97
N PRO A 9 -2.31 3.33 -12.48
CA PRO A 9 -1.62 3.55 -11.20
C PRO A 9 -2.58 3.33 -10.02
N ILE A 10 -3.15 2.12 -9.93
CA ILE A 10 -4.14 1.73 -8.93
C ILE A 10 -3.64 0.48 -8.23
N GLU A 11 -3.55 0.56 -6.91
CA GLU A 11 -3.09 -0.51 -6.04
C GLU A 11 -4.04 -0.64 -4.85
N GLY A 12 -4.24 -1.86 -4.36
CA GLY A 12 -5.12 -2.14 -3.23
C GLY A 12 -4.51 -3.17 -2.30
N VAL A 13 -4.64 -2.96 -1.00
CA VAL A 13 -4.24 -3.90 0.04
C VAL A 13 -5.45 -4.28 0.88
N GLN A 14 -5.49 -5.53 1.35
CA GLN A 14 -6.64 -6.04 2.11
C GLN A 14 -6.58 -5.67 3.61
N PHE A 15 -5.39 -5.32 4.11
CA PHE A 15 -5.15 -4.94 5.50
C PHE A 15 -5.10 -3.42 5.65
N HIS A 16 -5.03 -2.96 6.89
CA HIS A 16 -4.94 -1.55 7.27
C HIS A 16 -3.48 -1.13 7.46
N PRO A 17 -2.76 -0.66 6.43
CA PRO A 17 -1.37 -0.20 6.58
C PRO A 17 -1.23 1.03 7.49
N GLU A 18 -2.33 1.71 7.80
CA GLU A 18 -2.41 2.81 8.76
C GLU A 18 -2.46 2.36 10.23
N SER A 19 -2.72 1.07 10.50
CA SER A 19 -2.84 0.55 11.85
C SER A 19 -1.48 0.35 12.51
N ILE A 20 -1.35 0.68 13.80
CA ILE A 20 -0.15 0.43 14.62
C ILE A 20 0.24 -1.06 14.70
N LEU A 21 -0.74 -1.95 14.50
CA LEU A 21 -0.52 -3.40 14.52
C LEU A 21 0.02 -3.94 13.20
N THR A 22 -0.02 -3.15 12.13
CA THR A 22 0.54 -3.55 10.84
C THR A 22 2.01 -3.19 10.80
N GLU A 23 2.86 -4.20 10.99
CA GLU A 23 4.31 -4.06 10.88
C GLU A 23 4.68 -3.47 9.49
N HIS A 24 5.54 -2.46 9.49
CA HIS A 24 5.95 -1.71 8.29
C HIS A 24 4.83 -1.01 7.51
N GLY A 25 3.62 -0.86 8.08
CA GLY A 25 2.48 -0.24 7.39
C GLY A 25 2.76 1.19 6.88
N HIS A 26 3.43 2.01 7.70
CA HIS A 26 3.81 3.38 7.31
C HIS A 26 4.87 3.43 6.19
N GLU A 27 5.80 2.47 6.15
CA GLU A 27 6.78 2.38 5.07
C GLU A 27 6.11 2.04 3.74
N LEU A 28 5.12 1.13 3.78
CA LEU A 28 4.32 0.80 2.62
C LEU A 28 3.54 2.02 2.10
N LEU A 29 2.92 2.80 2.99
CA LEU A 29 2.26 4.07 2.64
C LEU A 29 3.24 5.05 1.98
N ASN A 30 4.45 5.21 2.53
CA ASN A 30 5.47 6.06 1.95
C ASN A 30 5.88 5.62 0.54
N ASN A 31 5.96 4.31 0.30
CA ASN A 31 6.27 3.77 -1.03
C ASN A 31 5.16 4.09 -2.04
N PHE A 32 3.89 3.98 -1.65
CA PHE A 32 2.77 4.40 -2.51
C PHE A 32 2.85 5.88 -2.88
N LEU A 33 3.17 6.75 -1.92
CA LEU A 33 3.27 8.20 -2.14
C LEU A 33 4.50 8.62 -2.95
N LYS A 34 5.55 7.79 -3.01
CA LYS A 34 6.76 8.07 -3.80
C LYS A 34 6.70 7.51 -5.22
N ALA A 35 5.86 6.51 -5.45
CA ALA A 35 5.75 5.83 -6.74
C ALA A 35 5.01 6.66 -7.80
N TYR A 36 4.31 7.72 -7.39
CA TYR A 36 3.45 8.57 -8.21
C TYR A 36 3.63 10.04 -7.83
#